data_AF-A0A392MPP3-F1
#
_entry.id   AF-A0A392MPP3-F1
#
_cell.length_a   1.000
_cell.length_b   1.000
_cell.length_c   1.000
_cell.angle_alpha   90.00
_cell.angle_beta   90.00
_cell.angle_gamma   90.00
#
_symmetry.space_group_name_H-M   'P 1'
#
loop_
_entity.id
_entity.type
_entity.pdbx_description
1 polymer ?
#
loop_
_entity_poly.entity_id
_entity_poly.type
_entity_poly.pdbx_seq_one_letter_code
_entity_poly.pdbx_strand_id
1 'polypeptide(L)'
;MPRDMCALIADAGASLFPRSNAEVDKDEPEDTDSSLSSKVTEDNNQSKVSALKPGKEDLVNALERSKKRNASALGTPKVPNVKWEDVGGLEDVKKSILDTVQLPLLHKDLFASGLRKRSGVL
;
A
#
# COMPACT_ATOMS: atom_id res chain seq x y z
N MET A 1 -1.99 14.21 12.12
CA MET A 1 -1.30 15.12 11.16
C MET A 1 0.18 15.34 11.50
N PRO A 2 0.62 15.93 12.64
CA PRO A 2 2.07 16.12 12.87
C PRO A 2 2.81 14.81 13.16
N ARG A 3 2.16 13.89 13.90
CA ARG A 3 2.74 12.62 14.33
C ARG A 3 3.03 11.66 13.17
N ASP A 4 2.18 11.66 12.15
CA ASP A 4 2.26 10.75 11.01
C ASP A 4 3.44 11.11 10.10
N MET A 5 3.67 12.42 9.89
CA MET A 5 4.82 12.91 9.14
C MET A 5 6.14 12.59 9.86
N CYS A 6 6.21 12.82 11.17
CA CYS A 6 7.40 12.48 11.95
C CYS A 6 7.69 10.98 11.93
N ALA A 7 6.66 10.14 12.05
CA ALA A 7 6.80 8.70 11.99
C ALA A 7 7.29 8.24 10.60
N LEU A 8 6.80 8.87 9.52
CA LEU A 8 7.26 8.59 8.16
C LEU A 8 8.73 8.93 7.98
N ILE A 9 9.15 10.13 8.41
CA ILE A 9 10.54 10.59 8.28
C ILE A 9 11.48 9.72 9.12
N ALA A 10 11.05 9.32 10.32
CA ALA A 10 11.83 8.44 11.19
C ALA A 10 12.01 7.04 10.57
N ASP A 11 10.96 6.47 9.98
CA ASP A 11 10.99 5.14 9.34
C ASP A 11 11.85 5.16 8.06
N ALA A 12 11.79 6.24 7.28
CA ALA A 12 12.66 6.44 6.11
C ALA A 12 14.13 6.71 6.51
N GLY A 13 14.37 7.40 7.63
CA GLY A 13 15.72 7.63 8.14
C GLY A 13 16.34 6.37 8.77
N ALA A 14 15.53 5.46 9.29
CA ALA A 14 16.00 4.23 9.93
C ALA A 14 16.66 3.25 8.95
N SER A 15 16.33 3.31 7.65
CA SER A 15 16.97 2.46 6.63
C SER A 15 18.38 2.90 6.25
N LEU A 16 18.81 4.10 6.66
CA LEU A 16 20.17 4.60 6.46
C LEU A 16 21.19 3.92 7.35
N PHE A 17 20.73 3.29 8.42
CA PHE A 17 21.57 2.58 9.37
C PHE A 17 21.45 1.08 9.13
N PRO A 18 22.54 0.38 8.79
CA PRO A 18 22.53 -1.08 8.70
C PRO A 18 22.08 -1.66 10.03
N ARG A 19 20.97 -2.39 10.02
CA ARG A 19 20.49 -3.11 11.20
C ARG A 19 21.43 -4.28 11.45
N SER A 20 22.28 -4.21 12.48
CA SER A 20 22.93 -5.41 13.01
C SER A 20 21.82 -6.37 13.43
N ASN A 21 21.81 -7.60 12.89
CA ASN A 21 20.79 -8.61 13.11
C ASN A 21 20.34 -8.67 14.58
N ALA A 22 19.14 -8.16 14.84
CA ALA A 22 18.37 -8.45 16.03
C ALA A 22 17.07 -9.06 15.50
N GLU A 23 17.04 -10.40 15.54
CA GLU A 23 15.85 -11.23 15.35
C GLU A 23 14.75 -10.69 16.26
N VAL A 24 13.70 -10.15 15.65
CA VAL A 24 12.46 -9.81 16.34
C VAL A 24 11.37 -10.46 15.50
N ASP A 25 10.68 -11.39 16.17
CA ASP A 25 9.69 -12.32 15.63
C ASP A 25 8.83 -11.75 14.50
N LYS A 26 8.82 -12.49 13.40
CA LYS A 26 7.94 -12.30 12.25
C LYS A 26 6.56 -12.85 12.60
N ASP A 27 5.57 -11.97 12.71
CA ASP A 27 4.21 -12.32 12.30
C ASP A 27 4.16 -12.28 10.76
N GLU A 28 4.27 -13.47 10.16
CA GLU A 28 4.12 -13.74 8.72
C GLU A 28 2.70 -13.38 8.23
N PRO A 29 2.60 -12.87 7.00
CA PRO A 29 2.21 -13.80 5.94
C PRO A 29 3.08 -13.63 4.69
N GLU A 30 3.98 -14.60 4.50
CA GLU A 30 4.20 -15.42 3.30
C GLU A 30 3.34 -15.00 2.09
N ASP A 31 3.97 -14.38 1.10
CA ASP A 31 3.86 -14.80 -0.30
C ASP A 31 4.86 -14.02 -1.18
N THR A 32 5.62 -14.80 -1.95
CA THR A 32 6.46 -14.45 -3.11
C THR A 32 7.90 -13.99 -2.90
N ASP A 33 8.78 -15.01 -2.96
CA ASP A 33 10.07 -15.07 -3.65
C ASP A 33 10.56 -13.79 -4.35
N SER A 34 11.73 -13.32 -3.93
CA SER A 34 12.82 -13.17 -4.89
C SER A 34 14.16 -13.15 -4.17
N SER A 35 14.96 -14.14 -4.53
CA SER A 35 16.41 -14.16 -4.44
C SER A 35 16.99 -12.80 -4.82
N LEU A 36 17.93 -12.28 -4.01
CA LEU A 36 19.17 -11.71 -4.53
C LEU A 36 20.18 -11.51 -3.39
N SER A 37 21.15 -12.43 -3.42
CA SER A 37 22.53 -12.30 -2.96
C SER A 37 23.02 -10.85 -2.86
N SER A 38 23.44 -10.45 -1.66
CA SER A 38 24.52 -9.47 -1.53
C SER A 38 25.63 -10.09 -0.71
N LYS A 39 26.77 -10.25 -1.39
CA LYS A 39 28.04 -10.71 -0.85
C LYS A 39 28.37 -9.97 0.43
N VAL A 40 28.68 -10.76 1.46
CA VAL A 40 29.53 -10.35 2.56
C VAL A 40 30.86 -9.87 1.98
N THR A 41 31.15 -8.60 2.20
CA THR A 41 32.52 -8.14 2.41
C THR A 41 32.52 -7.41 3.73
N GLU A 42 33.01 -8.12 4.75
CA GLU A 42 33.55 -7.53 5.96
C GLU A 42 34.58 -6.49 5.54
N ASP A 43 34.49 -5.28 6.11
CA ASP A 43 35.68 -4.54 6.50
C ASP A 43 35.31 -3.51 7.59
N ASN A 44 35.85 -3.80 8.75
CA ASN A 44 35.87 -3.02 9.98
C ASN A 44 36.69 -1.74 9.76
N ASN A 45 36.08 -0.56 9.89
CA ASN A 45 36.78 0.67 10.29
C ASN A 45 35.81 1.81 10.62
N GLN A 46 35.81 2.20 11.89
CA GLN A 46 35.47 3.52 12.44
C GLN A 46 34.26 4.22 11.82
N SER A 47 33.12 4.15 12.52
CA SER A 47 31.83 4.77 12.20
C SER A 47 31.93 6.28 11.97
N LYS A 48 32.46 6.66 10.81
CA LYS A 48 32.21 7.95 10.18
C LYS A 48 30.78 7.85 9.68
N VAL A 49 29.84 8.35 10.48
CA VAL A 49 28.45 8.52 10.04
C VAL A 49 28.46 9.61 8.97
N SER A 50 28.84 9.23 7.75
CA SER A 50 28.63 10.07 6.58
C SER A 50 27.12 10.23 6.45
N ALA A 51 26.68 11.46 6.20
CA ALA A 51 25.27 11.75 5.95
C ALA A 51 24.83 11.03 4.67
N LEU A 52 24.41 9.78 4.80
CA LEU A 52 23.71 9.04 3.77
C LEU A 52 22.34 9.69 3.61
N LYS A 53 22.05 10.15 2.40
CA LYS A 53 20.74 10.73 2.09
C LYS A 53 19.78 9.58 1.82
N PRO A 54 18.54 9.61 2.33
CA PRO A 54 17.58 8.56 2.04
C PRO A 54 17.31 8.51 0.55
N GLY A 55 17.32 7.30 0.01
CA GLY A 55 16.94 7.03 -1.37
C GLY A 55 15.45 7.32 -1.59
N LYS A 56 15.04 7.40 -2.86
CA LYS A 56 13.61 7.52 -3.18
C LYS A 56 12.86 6.26 -2.75
N GLU A 57 13.51 5.11 -2.86
CA GLU A 57 13.05 3.79 -2.43
C GLU A 57 12.76 3.72 -0.92
N ASP A 58 13.59 4.35 -0.09
CA ASP A 58 13.40 4.38 1.37
C ASP A 58 12.12 5.12 1.74
N LEU A 59 11.89 6.25 1.09
CA LEU A 59 10.67 7.04 1.26
C LEU A 59 9.43 6.30 0.77
N VAL A 60 9.51 5.62 -0.37
CA VAL A 60 8.41 4.81 -0.90
C VAL A 60 8.07 3.66 0.06
N ASN A 61 9.09 2.96 0.56
CA ASN A 61 8.91 1.86 1.51
C ASN A 61 8.32 2.34 2.85
N ALA A 62 8.82 3.46 3.39
CA ALA A 62 8.27 4.06 4.60
C ALA A 62 6.81 4.53 4.41
N LEU A 63 6.49 5.05 3.22
CA LEU A 63 5.13 5.47 2.89
C LEU A 63 4.17 4.27 2.82
N GLU A 64 4.58 3.17 2.17
CA GLU A 64 3.78 1.95 2.13
C GLU A 64 3.56 1.35 3.54
N ARG A 65 4.58 1.35 4.39
CA ARG A 65 4.45 0.94 5.80
C ARG A 65 3.48 1.85 6.57
N SER A 66 3.54 3.16 6.35
CA SER A 66 2.63 4.13 6.96
C SER A 66 1.18 3.88 6.50
N LYS A 67 0.95 3.72 5.19
CA LYS A 67 -0.38 3.38 4.64
C LYS A 67 -0.90 2.06 5.21
N LYS A 68 -0.07 1.02 5.31
CA LYS A 68 -0.45 -0.27 5.89
C LYS A 68 -0.91 -0.11 7.35
N ARG A 69 -0.14 0.59 8.18
CA ARG A 69 -0.52 0.88 9.58
C ARG A 69 -1.83 1.64 9.68
N ASN A 70 -2.02 2.65 8.82
CA ASN A 70 -3.25 3.44 8.80
C ASN A 70 -4.47 2.62 8.36
N ALA A 71 -4.32 1.78 7.33
CA ALA A 71 -5.39 0.89 6.87
C ALA A 71 -5.82 -0.09 7.96
N SER A 72 -4.85 -0.71 8.66
CA SER A 72 -5.13 -1.60 9.80
C SER A 72 -5.81 -0.88 10.96
N ALA A 73 -5.35 0.34 11.30
CA ALA A 73 -5.91 1.13 12.40
C ALA A 73 -7.35 1.60 12.11
N LEU A 74 -7.67 1.86 10.85
CA LEU A 74 -9.01 2.25 10.41
C LEU A 74 -9.91 1.03 10.10
N GLY A 75 -9.40 -0.20 10.24
CA GLY A 75 -10.15 -1.42 9.91
C GLY A 75 -10.55 -1.51 8.43
N THR A 76 -9.81 -0.84 7.53
CA THR A 76 -10.13 -0.85 6.10
C THR A 76 -9.78 -2.21 5.51
N PRO A 77 -10.74 -2.93 4.90
CA PRO A 77 -10.44 -4.22 4.28
C PRO A 77 -9.48 -4.04 3.10
N LYS A 78 -8.51 -4.95 2.97
CA LYS A 78 -7.58 -4.96 1.84
C LYS A 78 -8.36 -5.31 0.57
N VAL A 79 -8.46 -4.35 -0.36
CA VAL A 79 -9.08 -4.61 -1.67
C VAL A 79 -8.15 -5.53 -2.46
N PRO A 80 -8.59 -6.73 -2.85
CA PRO A 80 -7.76 -7.63 -3.66
C PRO A 80 -7.61 -7.06 -5.07
N ASN A 81 -6.49 -7.33 -5.72
CA ASN A 81 -6.24 -6.91 -7.09
C ASN A 81 -6.85 -7.92 -8.08
N VAL A 82 -8.18 -7.91 -8.20
CA VAL A 82 -8.95 -8.78 -9.12
C VAL A 82 -9.54 -7.92 -10.22
N LYS A 83 -9.37 -8.33 -11.47
CA LYS A 83 -9.95 -7.62 -12.63
C LYS A 83 -11.25 -8.29 -13.10
N TRP A 84 -12.03 -7.58 -13.91
CA TRP A 84 -13.30 -8.10 -14.43
C TRP A 84 -13.12 -9.24 -15.43
N GLU A 85 -11.94 -9.34 -16.05
CA GLU A 85 -11.54 -10.43 -16.94
C GLU A 85 -11.26 -11.74 -16.17
N ASP A 86 -10.94 -11.66 -14.88
CA ASP A 86 -10.61 -12.81 -14.04
C ASP A 86 -11.87 -13.55 -13.53
N VAL A 87 -13.05 -12.94 -13.66
CA VAL A 87 -14.34 -13.51 -13.24
C VAL A 87 -15.00 -14.16 -14.45
N GLY A 88 -15.43 -15.43 -14.39
CA GLY A 88 -16.12 -16.11 -15.50
C GLY A 88 -17.64 -16.22 -15.32
N GLY A 89 -18.39 -16.28 -16.42
CA GLY A 89 -19.79 -16.77 -16.46
C GLY A 89 -20.86 -15.85 -15.86
N LEU A 90 -20.55 -14.58 -15.60
CA LEU A 90 -21.41 -13.60 -14.91
C LEU A 90 -21.56 -12.28 -15.71
N GLU A 91 -21.50 -12.36 -17.04
CA GLU A 91 -21.43 -11.21 -17.94
C GLU A 91 -22.60 -10.23 -17.77
N ASP A 92 -23.82 -10.74 -17.60
CA ASP A 92 -25.01 -9.90 -17.40
C ASP A 92 -24.99 -9.19 -16.05
N VAL A 93 -24.52 -9.87 -15.01
CA VAL A 93 -24.38 -9.30 -13.66
C VAL A 93 -23.27 -8.25 -13.63
N LYS A 94 -22.12 -8.52 -14.26
CA LYS A 94 -21.03 -7.54 -14.40
C LYS A 94 -21.51 -6.25 -15.04
N LYS A 95 -22.27 -6.34 -16.15
CA LYS A 95 -22.86 -5.18 -16.83
C LYS A 95 -23.79 -4.41 -15.92
N SER A 96 -24.70 -5.08 -15.23
CA SER A 96 -25.64 -4.45 -14.30
C SER A 96 -24.94 -3.69 -13.16
N ILE A 97 -23.89 -4.30 -12.57
CA ILE A 97 -23.09 -3.69 -11.51
C ILE A 97 -22.34 -2.46 -12.04
N LEU A 98 -21.65 -2.61 -13.18
CA LEU A 98 -20.90 -1.52 -13.81
C LEU A 98 -21.83 -0.35 -14.15
N ASP A 99 -22.98 -0.60 -14.76
CA ASP A 99 -23.95 0.45 -15.07
C ASP A 99 -24.44 1.14 -13.80
N THR A 100 -24.74 0.37 -12.76
CA THR A 100 -25.27 0.90 -11.49
C THR A 100 -24.27 1.81 -10.79
N VAL A 101 -22.98 1.43 -10.77
CA VAL A 101 -21.93 2.14 -10.06
C VAL A 101 -21.26 3.22 -10.91
N GLN A 102 -20.94 2.93 -12.18
CA GLN A 102 -20.16 3.80 -13.05
C GLN A 102 -20.98 4.96 -13.61
N LEU A 103 -22.24 4.74 -13.99
CA LEU A 103 -23.08 5.79 -14.60
C LEU A 103 -23.31 7.00 -13.68
N PRO A 104 -23.60 6.83 -12.36
CA PRO A 104 -23.71 7.98 -11.45
C PRO A 104 -22.38 8.69 -11.21
N LEU A 105 -21.26 7.97 -11.29
CA LEU A 105 -19.93 8.57 -11.13
C LEU A 105 -19.52 9.40 -12.34
N LEU A 106 -19.89 8.95 -13.54
CA LEU A 106 -19.56 9.63 -14.80
C LEU A 106 -20.48 10.82 -15.08
N HIS A 107 -21.76 10.72 -14.71
CA HIS A 107 -22.78 11.75 -15.02
C HIS A 107 -23.39 12.35 -13.76
N LYS A 108 -22.56 12.92 -12.88
CA LYS A 108 -23.00 13.49 -11.59
C LYS A 108 -24.12 14.53 -11.74
N ASP A 109 -24.08 15.36 -12.78
CA ASP A 109 -25.04 16.45 -12.98
C ASP A 109 -26.47 15.95 -13.22
N LEU A 110 -26.63 14.84 -13.97
CA LEU A 110 -27.92 14.22 -14.25
C LEU A 110 -28.55 13.62 -12.98
N PHE A 111 -27.72 13.02 -12.12
CA PHE A 111 -28.18 12.42 -10.86
C PHE A 111 -28.32 13.43 -9.72
N ALA A 112 -27.71 14.62 -9.83
CA ALA A 112 -27.90 15.73 -8.90
C ALA A 112 -29.23 16.47 -9.14
N SER A 113 -29.72 16.53 -10.38
CA SER A 113 -30.92 17.28 -10.77
C SER A 113 -32.25 16.55 -10.57
N GLY A 114 -32.27 15.41 -9.87
CA GLY A 114 -33.52 14.74 -9.46
C GLY A 114 -33.79 13.37 -10.07
N LEU A 115 -32.90 12.82 -10.91
CA LEU A 115 -32.95 11.39 -11.23
C LEU A 115 -32.72 10.57 -9.95
N ARG A 116 -33.49 9.48 -9.78
CA ARG A 116 -33.40 8.62 -8.58
C ARG A 116 -31.95 8.21 -8.34
N LYS A 117 -31.41 8.55 -7.17
CA LYS A 117 -30.16 7.99 -6.66
C LYS A 117 -30.32 6.47 -6.67
N ARG A 118 -29.47 5.75 -7.41
CA ARG A 118 -29.52 4.29 -7.41
C ARG A 118 -29.22 3.79 -6.00
N SER A 119 -30.17 3.06 -5.42
CA SER A 119 -30.00 2.35 -4.16
C SER A 119 -28.95 1.24 -4.34
N GLY A 120 -28.25 0.90 -3.25
CA GLY A 120 -27.11 -0.03 -3.29
C GLY A 120 -27.42 -1.39 -3.94
N VAL A 121 -26.36 -2.06 -4.37
CA VAL A 121 -26.40 -3.43 -4.90
C VAL A 121 -26.24 -4.39 -3.71
N LEU A 122 -27.11 -5.39 -3.59
CA LEU A 122 -27.06 -6.44 -2.58
C LEU A 122 -26.77 -7.79 -3.22
#